data_AF-X0XCU4-F1
#
_entry.id   AF-X0XCU4-F1
#
_cell.length_a   1.000
_cell.length_b   1.000
_cell.length_c   1.000
_cell.angle_alpha   90.00
_cell.angle_beta   90.00
_cell.angle_gamma   90.00
#
_symmetry.space_group_name_H-M   'P 1'
#
loop_
_entity.id
_entity.type
_entity.pdbx_description
1 polymer ?
#
loop_
_entity_poly.entity_id
_entity_poly.type
_entity_poly.pdbx_seq_one_letter_code
_entity_poly.pdbx_strand_id
1 'polypeptide(L)' 'TLRSEFATDVEKNAVHGSDALETAAFEIQYFFNELEIVN' A
#
# COMPACT_ATOMS: atom_id res chain seq x y z
N THR A 1 -10.64 9.67 -7.42
CA THR A 1 -9.72 8.85 -6.60
C THR A 1 -8.48 8.55 -7.42
N LEU A 2 -7.36 8.15 -6.81
CA LEU A 2 -6.12 7.83 -7.55
C LEU A 2 -6.36 6.81 -8.68
N ARG A 3 -7.09 5.72 -8.39
CA ARG A 3 -7.43 4.71 -9.41
C ARG A 3 -8.27 5.28 -10.55
N SER A 4 -9.25 6.15 -10.25
CA SER A 4 -10.07 6.78 -11.29
C SER A 4 -9.29 7.72 -12.21
N GLU A 5 -8.19 8.29 -11.73
CA GLU A 5 -7.37 9.26 -12.47
C GLU A 5 -6.23 8.57 -13.22
N PHE A 6 -5.71 7.46 -12.70
CA PHE A 6 -4.46 6.86 -13.19
C PHE A 6 -4.52 5.38 -13.58
N ALA A 7 -5.60 4.64 -13.29
CA ALA A 7 -5.70 3.22 -13.67
C ALA A 7 -5.95 3.04 -15.18
N THR A 8 -5.36 1.99 -15.77
CA THR A 8 -5.66 1.59 -17.15
C THR A 8 -6.65 0.43 -17.24
N ASP A 9 -6.63 -0.44 -16.23
CA ASP A 9 -7.49 -1.63 -16.12
C ASP A 9 -7.51 -2.13 -14.66
N VAL A 10 -8.13 -3.29 -14.42
CA VAL A 10 -8.30 -3.86 -13.07
C VAL A 10 -6.97 -4.32 -12.47
N GLU A 11 -6.05 -4.86 -13.28
CA GLU A 11 -4.75 -5.36 -12.83
C GLU A 11 -3.77 -4.18 -12.65
N LYS A 12 -3.75 -3.26 -13.61
CA LYS A 12 -2.93 -2.04 -13.61
C LYS A 12 -3.72 -0.87 -13.03
N ASN A 13 -4.09 -1.00 -11.77
CA ASN A 13 -4.95 -0.05 -11.06
C ASN A 13 -4.20 1.05 -10.29
N ALA A 14 -2.96 1.35 -10.71
CA ALA A 14 -2.05 2.38 -10.20
C ALA A 14 -1.46 2.16 -8.80
N VAL A 15 -2.26 1.82 -7.78
CA VAL A 15 -1.79 1.79 -6.38
C VAL A 15 -2.42 0.67 -5.55
N HIS A 16 -1.63 0.14 -4.62
CA HIS A 16 -2.06 -0.70 -3.50
C HIS A 16 -2.35 0.17 -2.26
N GLY A 17 -3.23 -0.31 -1.38
CA GLY A 17 -3.45 0.24 -0.06
C GLY A 17 -4.04 -0.83 0.85
N SER A 18 -3.49 -0.97 2.05
CA SER A 18 -3.96 -1.95 3.03
C SER A 18 -5.44 -1.72 3.34
N ASP A 19 -6.19 -2.81 3.46
CA ASP A 19 -7.65 -2.82 3.57
C ASP A 19 -8.18 -2.82 5.01
N ALA A 20 -7.32 -3.11 5.99
CA ALA A 20 -7.64 -3.14 7.42
C ALA A 20 -6.43 -2.74 8.27
N LEU A 21 -6.66 -2.49 9.57
CA LEU A 21 -5.58 -2.15 10.51
C LEU A 21 -4.63 -3.33 10.72
N GLU A 22 -5.18 -4.54 10.77
CA GLU A 22 -4.44 -5.77 10.93
C GLU A 22 -3.55 -6.06 9.72
N THR A 23 -4.06 -5.84 8.50
CA THR A 23 -3.27 -6.02 7.26
C THR A 23 -2.24 -4.93 7.08
N ALA A 24 -2.54 -3.68 7.47
CA ALA A 24 -1.54 -2.61 7.48
C ALA A 24 -0.36 -2.91 8.43
N ALA A 25 -0.65 -3.37 9.65
CA ALA A 25 0.40 -3.72 10.61
C ALA A 25 1.32 -4.83 10.08
N PHE A 26 0.74 -5.84 9.42
CA PHE A 26 1.49 -6.91 8.79
C PHE A 26 2.31 -6.41 7.58
N GLU A 27 1.69 -5.68 6.65
CA GLU A 27 2.33 -5.21 5.42
C GLU A 27 3.48 -4.25 5.71
N ILE A 28 3.33 -3.34 6.67
CA ILE A 28 4.40 -2.41 7.07
C ILE A 28 5.65 -3.20 7.52
N GLN A 29 5.49 -4.20 8.39
CA GLN A 29 6.61 -5.03 8.86
C GLN A 29 7.18 -5.95 7.78
N TYR A 30 6.38 -6.34 6.80
CA TYR A 30 6.82 -7.16 5.68
C TYR A 30 7.72 -6.37 4.71
N PHE A 31 7.37 -5.11 4.42
CA PHE A 31 8.10 -4.29 3.44
C PHE A 31 9.21 -3.44 4.03
N PHE A 32 9.08 -3.01 5.29
CA PHE A 32 10.03 -2.13 5.95
C PHE A 32 10.49 -2.71 7.28
N ASN A 33 11.79 -2.76 7.48
CA ASN A 33 12.35 -3.08 8.79
C ASN A 33 12.34 -1.84 9.70
N GLU A 34 12.48 -2.06 11.01
CA GLU A 34 12.38 -0.98 12.01
C GLU A 34 13.39 0.15 11.80
N LEU A 35 14.56 -0.13 11.21
CA LEU A 35 15.60 0.88 10.95
C LEU A 35 15.26 1.80 9.75
N GLU A 36 14.29 1.42 8.92
CA GLU A 36 13.82 2.22 7.77
C GLU A 36 12.75 3.24 8.17
N ILE A 37 12.17 3.10 9.37
CA ILE A 37 11.15 4.02 9.89
C ILE A 37 11.82 5.22 10.56
N VAL A 38 11.58 6.42 10.00
CA VAL A 38 12.19 7.69 10.43
C VAL A 38 11.13 8.68 10.94
N ASN A 39 11.54 9.61 11.80
CA ASN A 39 10.71 10.71 12.33
C ASN A 39 10.86 12.00 11.52
#